data_AF-A0A2W4PPA1-F1
#
_entry.id   AF-A0A2W4PPA1-F1
#
_cell.length_a   1.000
_cell.length_b   1.000
_cell.length_c   1.000
_cell.angle_alpha   90.00
_cell.angle_beta   90.00
_cell.angle_gamma   90.00
#
_symmetry.space_group_name_H-M   'P 1'
#
loop_
_entity.id
_entity.type
_entity.pdbx_description
1 polymer ?
#
loop_
_entity_poly.entity_id
_entity_poly.type
_entity_poly.pdbx_seq_one_letter_code
_entity_poly.pdbx_strand_id
1 'polypeptide(L)'
;ELGTGGDPKIRGEEAEAAARILGVSLRLNLGLPDGGLIYGAGGRGAGGEQKRRIVEVIRRLRPRVVLVPWHTDRHPDHTAAHHLLNEAIFAAALEKYEAPGEPHRVERVLYYFINDAAEPSFLVDVSSTWEKKRESLLAHRSQFDLAASGVETPLNKPWGLLYKVEARDRYFGSLAGVAFAEGFVARQPLLLPGVL
;
A
#
# COMPACT_ATOMS: atom_id res chain seq x y z
N GLU A 1 -12.81 -10.99 -3.79
CA GLU A 1 -12.23 -11.35 -2.49
C GLU A 1 -12.19 -12.87 -2.41
N LEU A 2 -10.98 -13.42 -2.37
CA LEU A 2 -10.63 -14.84 -2.33
C LEU A 2 -10.01 -15.22 -0.97
N GLY A 3 -9.78 -14.23 -0.09
CA GLY A 3 -9.24 -14.45 1.25
C GLY A 3 -10.17 -15.27 2.15
N THR A 4 -9.56 -16.07 3.04
CA THR A 4 -10.28 -17.00 3.93
C THR A 4 -10.86 -16.35 5.18
N GLY A 5 -10.36 -15.18 5.58
CA GLY A 5 -10.85 -14.44 6.74
C GLY A 5 -11.86 -13.36 6.35
N GLY A 6 -13.05 -13.38 6.97
CA GLY A 6 -14.09 -12.38 6.81
C GLY A 6 -14.79 -12.39 5.44
N ASP A 7 -15.87 -11.62 5.34
CA ASP A 7 -16.57 -11.36 4.06
C ASP A 7 -16.29 -9.94 3.56
N PRO A 8 -16.64 -9.59 2.30
CA PRO A 8 -16.39 -8.25 1.75
C PRO A 8 -17.00 -7.10 2.56
N LYS A 9 -18.14 -7.34 3.22
CA LYS A 9 -18.81 -6.32 4.03
C LYS A 9 -18.03 -6.07 5.33
N ILE A 10 -17.71 -7.14 6.06
CA ILE A 10 -16.91 -7.07 7.30
C ILE A 10 -15.56 -6.42 7.02
N ARG A 11 -14.87 -6.84 5.96
CA ARG A 11 -13.57 -6.25 5.58
C ARG A 11 -13.69 -4.78 5.19
N GLY A 12 -14.82 -4.38 4.61
CA GLY A 12 -15.14 -2.98 4.37
C GLY A 12 -15.22 -2.18 5.67
N GLU A 13 -15.99 -2.66 6.64
CA GLU A 13 -16.18 -2.03 7.96
C GLU A 13 -14.87 -1.94 8.76
N GLU A 14 -14.08 -3.01 8.80
CA GLU A 14 -12.78 -3.06 9.45
C GLU A 14 -11.80 -2.05 8.84
N ALA A 15 -11.78 -1.95 7.52
CA ALA A 15 -10.89 -1.04 6.84
C ALA A 15 -11.31 0.44 6.98
N GLU A 16 -12.61 0.72 7.13
CA GLU A 16 -13.08 2.05 7.57
C GLU A 16 -12.69 2.34 9.02
N ALA A 17 -12.69 1.35 9.91
CA ALA A 17 -12.21 1.52 11.28
C ALA A 17 -10.71 1.84 11.31
N ALA A 18 -9.89 1.10 10.56
CA ALA A 18 -8.46 1.37 10.40
C ALA A 18 -8.21 2.78 9.84
N ALA A 19 -8.98 3.21 8.84
CA ALA A 19 -8.91 4.56 8.27
C ALA A 19 -9.21 5.65 9.30
N ARG A 20 -10.25 5.45 10.12
CA ARG A 20 -10.59 6.38 11.23
C ARG A 20 -9.48 6.45 12.27
N ILE A 21 -8.93 5.30 12.68
CA ILE A 21 -7.80 5.24 13.63
C ILE A 21 -6.67 6.10 13.07
N LEU A 22 -6.24 5.88 11.83
CA LEU A 22 -5.14 6.61 11.20
C LEU A 22 -5.43 8.09 10.92
N GLY A 23 -6.70 8.50 10.85
CA GLY A 23 -7.13 9.86 10.47
C GLY A 23 -7.12 10.09 8.97
N VAL A 24 -7.41 9.05 8.17
CA VAL A 24 -7.47 9.13 6.70
C VAL A 24 -8.70 9.92 6.28
N SER A 25 -8.51 10.99 5.49
CA SER A 25 -9.60 11.88 5.06
C SER A 25 -10.55 11.26 4.03
N LEU A 26 -10.06 10.31 3.22
CA LEU A 26 -10.85 9.63 2.20
C LEU A 26 -10.31 8.22 1.99
N ARG A 27 -11.22 7.24 2.06
CA ARG A 27 -10.94 5.86 1.70
C ARG A 27 -11.76 5.47 0.48
N LEU A 28 -11.09 4.85 -0.50
CA LEU A 28 -11.72 4.36 -1.73
C LEU A 28 -11.38 2.88 -1.93
N ASN A 29 -12.35 2.11 -2.41
CA ASN A 29 -12.13 0.76 -2.92
C ASN A 29 -12.53 0.73 -4.39
N LEU A 30 -11.59 0.37 -5.26
CA LEU A 30 -11.84 0.30 -6.71
C LEU A 30 -12.61 -0.97 -7.10
N GLY A 31 -12.83 -1.94 -6.22
CA GLY A 31 -13.52 -3.18 -6.55
C GLY A 31 -12.86 -3.91 -7.73
N LEU A 32 -11.53 -3.84 -7.83
CA LEU A 32 -10.76 -4.65 -8.78
C LEU A 32 -10.77 -6.10 -8.29
N PRO A 33 -10.67 -7.09 -9.19
CA PRO A 33 -10.73 -8.49 -8.80
C PRO A 33 -9.49 -8.86 -7.98
N ASP A 34 -9.73 -9.36 -6.76
CA ASP A 34 -8.72 -10.01 -5.92
C ASP A 34 -8.17 -11.26 -6.62
N GLY A 35 -6.85 -11.43 -6.64
CA GLY A 35 -6.14 -12.44 -7.44
C GLY A 35 -6.11 -12.16 -8.95
N GLY A 36 -6.66 -11.03 -9.39
CA GLY A 36 -6.94 -10.75 -10.81
C GLY A 36 -6.37 -9.44 -11.33
N LEU A 37 -5.34 -8.89 -10.66
CA LEU A 37 -4.68 -7.66 -11.11
C LEU A 37 -3.81 -7.92 -12.34
N ILE A 38 -4.03 -7.14 -13.41
CA ILE A 38 -3.38 -7.34 -14.72
C ILE A 38 -2.59 -6.09 -15.09
N TYR A 39 -1.28 -6.24 -15.30
CA TYR A 39 -0.37 -5.20 -15.82
C TYR A 39 0.21 -5.63 -17.18
N GLY A 40 0.89 -4.73 -17.89
CA GLY A 40 1.53 -5.02 -19.18
C GLY A 40 0.57 -5.17 -20.36
N ALA A 41 -0.74 -5.16 -20.13
CA ALA A 41 -1.72 -5.16 -21.21
C ALA A 41 -1.72 -3.79 -21.91
N GLY A 42 -1.35 -3.77 -23.20
CA GLY A 42 -1.60 -2.64 -24.09
C GLY A 42 -3.07 -2.23 -23.99
N GLY A 43 -3.40 -0.93 -24.14
CA GLY A 43 -4.61 -0.27 -23.61
C GLY A 43 -6.01 -0.79 -23.96
N ARG A 44 -6.17 -2.02 -24.47
CA ARG A 44 -7.45 -2.70 -24.71
C ARG A 44 -7.56 -3.96 -23.84
N GLY A 45 -8.74 -4.20 -23.26
CA GLY A 45 -9.04 -5.38 -22.44
C GLY A 45 -9.03 -5.13 -20.93
N ALA A 46 -9.15 -6.19 -20.13
CA ALA A 46 -9.36 -6.10 -18.68
C ALA A 46 -8.26 -5.30 -17.95
N GLY A 47 -6.98 -5.51 -18.27
CA GLY A 47 -5.88 -4.73 -17.68
C GLY A 47 -5.90 -3.24 -18.04
N GLY A 48 -6.36 -2.91 -19.27
CA GLY A 48 -6.57 -1.52 -19.69
C GLY A 48 -7.63 -0.81 -18.86
N GLU A 49 -8.75 -1.48 -18.56
CA GLU A 49 -9.81 -0.92 -17.71
C GLU A 49 -9.36 -0.75 -16.26
N GLN A 50 -8.65 -1.75 -15.68
CA GLN A 50 -8.10 -1.61 -14.32
C GLN A 50 -7.17 -0.38 -14.22
N LYS A 51 -6.28 -0.21 -15.20
CA LYS A 51 -5.40 0.97 -15.29
C LYS A 51 -6.20 2.27 -15.43
N ARG A 52 -7.19 2.31 -16.32
CA ARG A 52 -8.04 3.50 -16.56
C ARG A 52 -8.73 3.97 -15.28
N ARG A 53 -9.25 3.04 -14.47
CA ARG A 53 -9.90 3.35 -13.17
C ARG A 53 -8.93 3.95 -12.15
N ILE A 54 -7.68 3.49 -12.12
CA ILE A 54 -6.65 4.07 -11.26
C ILE A 54 -6.26 5.48 -11.76
N VAL A 55 -6.10 5.65 -13.07
CA VAL A 55 -5.82 6.96 -13.69
C VAL A 55 -6.89 7.99 -13.32
N GLU A 56 -8.17 7.61 -13.41
CA GLU A 56 -9.29 8.46 -13.01
C GLU A 56 -9.14 8.95 -11.55
N VAL A 57 -8.80 8.05 -10.62
CA VAL A 57 -8.59 8.43 -9.22
C VAL A 57 -7.40 9.37 -9.04
N ILE A 58 -6.29 9.13 -9.72
CA ILE A 58 -5.11 10.00 -9.66
C ILE A 58 -5.46 11.40 -10.20
N ARG A 59 -6.14 11.49 -11.34
CA ARG A 59 -6.54 12.77 -11.94
C ARG A 59 -7.57 13.52 -11.11
N ARG A 60 -8.50 12.80 -10.46
CA ARG A 60 -9.51 13.38 -9.57
C ARG A 60 -8.91 13.91 -8.26
N LEU A 61 -8.05 13.11 -7.61
CA LEU A 61 -7.49 13.46 -6.28
C LEU A 61 -6.21 14.31 -6.36
N ARG A 62 -5.56 14.34 -7.52
CA ARG A 62 -4.34 15.11 -7.79
C ARG A 62 -3.26 14.97 -6.70
N PRO A 63 -2.90 13.74 -6.28
CA PRO A 63 -1.97 13.55 -5.16
C PRO A 63 -0.57 14.04 -5.51
N ARG A 64 0.10 14.68 -4.55
CA ARG A 64 1.53 15.05 -4.67
C ARG A 64 2.43 13.83 -4.55
N VAL A 65 2.12 12.93 -3.61
CA VAL A 65 2.86 11.71 -3.31
C VAL A 65 1.96 10.50 -3.50
N VAL A 66 2.45 9.44 -4.13
CA VAL A 66 1.77 8.14 -4.20
C VAL A 66 2.66 7.06 -3.58
N LEU A 67 2.09 6.30 -2.65
CA LEU A 67 2.71 5.12 -2.06
C LEU A 67 2.28 3.87 -2.82
N VAL A 68 3.22 3.02 -3.19
CA VAL A 68 2.99 1.80 -4.00
C VAL A 68 3.62 0.60 -3.29
N PRO A 69 3.02 -0.59 -3.27
CA PRO A 69 3.68 -1.79 -2.73
C PRO A 69 5.03 -2.04 -3.39
N TRP A 70 6.02 -2.53 -2.65
CA TRP A 70 7.30 -2.95 -3.22
C TRP A 70 7.11 -4.16 -4.15
N HIS A 71 7.88 -4.22 -5.23
CA HIS A 71 7.68 -5.24 -6.28
C HIS A 71 8.06 -6.66 -5.84
N THR A 72 9.01 -6.79 -4.92
CA THR A 72 9.41 -8.09 -4.36
C THR A 72 8.60 -8.35 -3.10
N ASP A 73 7.58 -9.18 -3.24
CA ASP A 73 6.72 -9.63 -2.15
C ASP A 73 6.21 -11.03 -2.48
N ARG A 74 6.06 -11.90 -1.47
CA ARG A 74 5.51 -13.25 -1.67
C ARG A 74 4.09 -13.28 -2.27
N HIS A 75 3.31 -12.20 -2.15
CA HIS A 75 1.93 -12.17 -2.63
C HIS A 75 1.87 -11.61 -4.06
N PRO A 76 1.39 -12.36 -5.06
CA PRO A 76 1.41 -11.94 -6.45
C PRO A 76 0.64 -10.64 -6.71
N ASP A 77 -0.49 -10.42 -6.03
CA ASP A 77 -1.23 -9.16 -6.16
C ASP A 77 -0.44 -7.93 -5.71
N HIS A 78 0.50 -8.04 -4.75
CA HIS A 78 1.33 -6.90 -4.36
C HIS A 78 2.27 -6.51 -5.51
N THR A 79 2.90 -7.50 -6.16
CA THR A 79 3.73 -7.29 -7.35
C THR A 79 2.91 -6.80 -8.55
N ALA A 80 1.72 -7.36 -8.78
CA ALA A 80 0.84 -6.90 -9.86
C ALA A 80 0.34 -5.47 -9.62
N ALA A 81 -0.05 -5.14 -8.39
CA ALA A 81 -0.42 -3.78 -8.00
C ALA A 81 0.74 -2.81 -8.19
N HIS A 82 1.98 -3.20 -7.84
CA HIS A 82 3.17 -2.40 -8.08
C HIS A 82 3.29 -1.98 -9.54
N HIS A 83 3.23 -2.94 -10.47
CA HIS A 83 3.37 -2.66 -11.89
C HIS A 83 2.19 -1.85 -12.43
N LEU A 84 0.97 -2.24 -12.09
CA LEU A 84 -0.24 -1.57 -12.55
C LEU A 84 -0.33 -0.10 -12.08
N LEU A 85 0.00 0.17 -10.81
CA LEU A 85 0.05 1.52 -10.26
C LEU A 85 1.10 2.37 -10.97
N ASN A 86 2.30 1.82 -11.24
CA ASN A 86 3.34 2.55 -11.96
C ASN A 86 2.95 2.91 -13.39
N GLU A 87 2.27 2.01 -14.11
CA GLU A 87 1.71 2.32 -15.43
C GLU A 87 0.63 3.41 -15.34
N ALA A 88 -0.27 3.31 -14.36
CA ALA A 88 -1.33 4.29 -14.16
C ALA A 88 -0.78 5.68 -13.77
N ILE A 89 0.23 5.75 -12.91
CA ILE A 89 0.90 7.01 -12.54
C ILE A 89 1.52 7.69 -13.78
N PHE A 90 2.15 6.90 -14.67
CA PHE A 90 2.67 7.43 -15.92
C PHE A 90 1.54 7.92 -16.84
N ALA A 91 0.51 7.09 -17.04
CA ALA A 91 -0.63 7.39 -17.90
C ALA A 91 -1.44 8.61 -17.42
N ALA A 92 -1.56 8.82 -16.11
CA ALA A 92 -2.28 9.95 -15.53
C ALA A 92 -1.70 11.31 -15.95
N ALA A 93 -0.40 11.39 -16.25
CA ALA A 93 0.26 12.59 -16.72
C ALA A 93 0.16 12.82 -18.23
N LEU A 94 -0.35 11.85 -19.01
CA LEU A 94 -0.42 11.95 -20.46
C LEU A 94 -1.72 12.64 -20.90
N GLU A 95 -1.59 13.72 -21.66
CA GLU A 95 -2.73 14.47 -22.22
C GLU A 95 -3.63 13.62 -23.12
N LYS A 96 -3.02 12.74 -23.93
CA LYS A 96 -3.73 11.88 -24.88
C LYS A 96 -4.26 10.57 -24.29
N TYR A 97 -4.08 10.33 -22.99
CA TYR A 97 -4.63 9.12 -22.37
C TYR A 97 -6.12 9.31 -22.05
N GLU A 98 -6.95 8.44 -22.63
CA GLU A 98 -8.42 8.47 -22.52
C GLU A 98 -8.87 8.00 -21.13
N ALA A 99 -9.02 8.95 -20.20
CA ALA A 99 -9.62 8.76 -18.88
C ALA A 99 -10.25 10.07 -18.40
N PRO A 100 -11.25 10.02 -17.49
CA PRO A 100 -11.84 11.23 -16.93
C PRO A 100 -10.82 12.08 -16.15
N GLY A 101 -11.05 13.40 -16.16
CA GLY A 101 -10.24 14.38 -15.45
C GLY A 101 -9.03 14.88 -16.24
N GLU A 102 -8.51 16.03 -15.82
CA GLU A 102 -7.32 16.65 -16.41
C GLU A 102 -6.05 15.87 -16.09
N PRO A 103 -5.05 15.86 -16.98
CA PRO A 103 -3.75 15.26 -16.72
C PRO A 103 -3.15 15.74 -15.39
N HIS A 104 -2.55 14.81 -14.66
CA HIS A 104 -1.92 15.09 -13.38
C HIS A 104 -0.59 14.36 -13.26
N ARG A 105 0.47 15.12 -13.01
CA ARG A 105 1.82 14.58 -12.75
C ARG A 105 2.00 14.45 -11.24
N VAL A 106 2.13 13.22 -10.77
CA VAL A 106 2.53 12.91 -9.39
C VAL A 106 3.97 13.38 -9.18
N GLU A 107 4.22 14.12 -8.09
CA GLU A 107 5.55 14.67 -7.80
C GLU A 107 6.52 13.60 -7.27
N ARG A 108 6.02 12.67 -6.46
CA ARG A 108 6.85 11.64 -5.83
C ARG A 108 6.16 10.28 -5.79
N VAL A 109 6.90 9.23 -6.15
CA VAL A 109 6.46 7.84 -5.97
C VAL A 109 7.39 7.18 -4.98
N LEU A 110 6.81 6.59 -3.94
CA LEU A 110 7.53 5.88 -2.89
C LEU A 110 7.02 4.45 -2.80
N TYR A 111 7.90 3.52 -2.51
CA TYR A 111 7.54 2.13 -2.31
C TYR A 111 7.59 1.75 -0.84
N TYR A 112 6.54 1.07 -0.38
CA TYR A 112 6.44 0.57 0.99
C TYR A 112 6.40 -0.95 1.03
N PHE A 113 6.77 -1.50 2.16
CA PHE A 113 6.91 -2.94 2.37
C PHE A 113 5.68 -3.53 3.07
N ILE A 114 5.19 -4.68 2.58
CA ILE A 114 4.08 -5.42 3.21
C ILE A 114 4.61 -6.68 3.91
N ASN A 115 4.90 -7.76 3.19
CA ASN A 115 5.35 -9.02 3.79
C ASN A 115 6.86 -9.05 4.06
N ASP A 116 7.63 -8.58 3.08
CA ASP A 116 9.10 -8.65 3.09
C ASP A 116 9.70 -7.27 3.38
N ALA A 117 11.02 -7.13 3.25
CA ALA A 117 11.71 -5.85 3.33
C ALA A 117 12.90 -5.86 2.36
N ALA A 118 13.30 -4.68 1.90
CA ALA A 118 14.54 -4.46 1.18
C ALA A 118 15.33 -3.33 1.86
N GLU A 119 16.53 -3.03 1.36
CA GLU A 119 17.26 -1.85 1.79
C GLU A 119 16.44 -0.58 1.47
N PRO A 120 16.05 0.22 2.49
CA PRO A 120 15.27 1.42 2.26
C PRO A 120 16.15 2.55 1.76
N SER A 121 15.62 3.39 0.86
CA SER A 121 16.28 4.64 0.46
C SER A 121 16.29 5.68 1.58
N PHE A 122 15.30 5.63 2.47
CA PHE A 122 15.21 6.47 3.65
C PHE A 122 14.27 5.85 4.69
N LEU A 123 14.40 6.33 5.92
CA LEU A 123 13.59 5.92 7.06
C LEU A 123 12.74 7.10 7.54
N VAL A 124 11.55 6.81 8.04
CA VAL A 124 10.67 7.77 8.72
C VAL A 124 10.51 7.31 10.16
N ASP A 125 10.89 8.15 11.12
CA ASP A 125 10.65 7.88 12.54
C ASP A 125 9.13 7.85 12.80
N VAL A 126 8.65 6.70 13.25
CA VAL A 126 7.24 6.47 13.61
C VAL A 126 7.10 6.14 15.09
N SER A 127 8.11 6.40 15.92
CA SER A 127 8.12 6.04 17.34
C SER A 127 6.92 6.61 18.11
N SER A 128 6.53 7.84 17.81
CA SER A 128 5.38 8.51 18.45
C SER A 128 4.01 8.05 17.91
N THR A 129 3.97 7.37 16.77
CA THR A 129 2.74 6.95 16.08
C THR A 129 2.63 5.43 15.94
N TRP A 130 3.60 4.67 16.45
CA TRP A 130 3.65 3.23 16.27
C TRP A 130 2.46 2.50 16.88
N GLU A 131 1.99 2.89 18.07
CA GLU A 131 0.78 2.31 18.67
C GLU A 131 -0.46 2.55 17.80
N LYS A 132 -0.57 3.73 17.17
CA LYS A 132 -1.66 4.06 16.24
C LYS A 132 -1.63 3.17 14.99
N LYS A 133 -0.42 2.88 14.47
CA LYS A 133 -0.22 1.91 13.39
C LYS A 133 -0.64 0.50 13.83
N ARG A 134 -0.21 0.06 15.01
CA ARG A 134 -0.56 -1.25 15.59
C ARG A 134 -2.08 -1.40 15.76
N GLU A 135 -2.74 -0.39 16.32
CA GLU A 135 -4.20 -0.36 16.49
C GLU A 135 -4.91 -0.46 15.13
N SER A 136 -4.43 0.27 14.11
CA SER A 136 -5.02 0.20 12.76
C SER A 136 -4.91 -1.19 12.12
N LEU A 137 -3.83 -1.93 12.37
CA LEU A 137 -3.67 -3.31 11.91
C LEU A 137 -4.65 -4.23 12.65
N LEU A 138 -4.74 -4.10 13.97
CA LEU A 138 -5.62 -4.90 14.81
C LEU A 138 -7.12 -4.62 14.59
N ALA A 139 -7.47 -3.48 13.97
CA ALA A 139 -8.84 -3.21 13.53
C ALA A 139 -9.35 -4.23 12.49
N HIS A 140 -8.45 -4.88 11.76
CA HIS A 140 -8.77 -5.98 10.83
C HIS A 140 -8.89 -7.32 11.57
N ARG A 141 -9.87 -7.41 12.47
CA ARG A 141 -10.07 -8.56 13.37
C ARG A 141 -10.19 -9.87 12.59
N SER A 142 -10.97 -9.90 11.51
CA SER A 142 -11.12 -11.05 10.63
C SER A 142 -9.81 -11.58 10.02
N GLN A 143 -8.76 -10.74 10.00
CA GLN A 143 -7.44 -11.05 9.45
C GLN A 143 -6.39 -11.39 10.52
N PHE A 144 -6.39 -10.69 11.65
CA PHE A 144 -5.34 -10.81 12.68
C PHE A 144 -5.77 -11.54 13.96
N ASP A 145 -7.06 -11.67 14.21
CA ASP A 145 -7.61 -12.43 15.35
C ASP A 145 -7.98 -13.84 14.88
N LEU A 146 -7.25 -14.85 15.38
CA LEU A 146 -7.47 -16.25 15.03
C LEU A 146 -8.91 -16.71 15.33
N ALA A 147 -9.48 -16.26 16.45
CA ALA A 147 -10.84 -16.63 16.84
C ALA A 147 -11.88 -16.03 15.88
N ALA A 148 -11.64 -14.80 15.41
CA ALA A 148 -12.51 -14.15 14.42
C ALA A 148 -12.32 -14.71 13.01
N SER A 149 -11.11 -15.13 12.66
CA SER A 149 -10.76 -15.67 11.34
C SER A 149 -11.27 -17.11 11.15
N GLY A 150 -11.34 -17.90 12.23
CA GLY A 150 -11.74 -19.30 12.22
C GLY A 150 -10.71 -20.26 11.63
N VAL A 151 -9.67 -19.75 10.96
CA VAL A 151 -8.55 -20.52 10.40
C VAL A 151 -7.21 -19.83 10.66
N GLU A 152 -6.17 -20.63 10.90
CA GLU A 152 -4.81 -20.09 10.99
C GLU A 152 -4.31 -19.70 9.60
N THR A 153 -3.70 -18.53 9.51
CA THR A 153 -3.12 -17.99 8.28
C THR A 153 -1.73 -17.40 8.57
N PRO A 154 -0.93 -17.08 7.53
CA PRO A 154 0.30 -16.32 7.72
C PRO A 154 0.12 -14.94 8.40
N LEU A 155 -1.11 -14.43 8.52
CA LEU A 155 -1.42 -13.14 9.11
C LEU A 155 -1.60 -13.23 10.64
N ASN A 156 -2.37 -14.21 11.13
CA ASN A 156 -2.87 -14.26 12.52
C ASN A 156 -2.10 -15.20 13.47
N LYS A 157 -1.19 -16.04 12.97
CA LYS A 157 -0.32 -16.85 13.84
C LYS A 157 0.59 -15.98 14.71
N PRO A 158 1.13 -16.48 15.83
CA PRO A 158 1.92 -15.66 16.77
C PRO A 158 3.13 -14.94 16.14
N TRP A 159 3.82 -15.58 15.20
CA TRP A 159 4.89 -14.99 14.36
C TRP A 159 4.39 -14.58 12.97
N GLY A 160 3.13 -14.12 12.91
CA GLY A 160 2.42 -13.70 11.71
C GLY A 160 2.81 -12.30 11.24
N LEU A 161 1.93 -11.66 10.48
CA LEU A 161 2.25 -10.39 9.82
C LEU A 161 2.52 -9.27 10.84
N LEU A 162 1.72 -9.15 11.91
CA LEU A 162 1.93 -8.10 12.91
C LEU A 162 3.31 -8.21 13.58
N TYR A 163 3.71 -9.43 13.95
CA TYR A 163 5.04 -9.71 14.51
C TYR A 163 6.16 -9.28 13.54
N LYS A 164 6.03 -9.62 12.26
CA LYS A 164 7.01 -9.23 11.23
C LYS A 164 7.09 -7.72 11.04
N VAL A 165 5.95 -7.03 11.03
CA VAL A 165 5.90 -5.57 10.89
C VAL A 165 6.59 -4.89 12.08
N GLU A 166 6.28 -5.32 13.30
CA GLU A 166 6.92 -4.80 14.51
C GLU A 166 8.44 -5.05 14.50
N ALA A 167 8.87 -6.26 14.16
CA ALA A 167 10.28 -6.61 14.06
C ALA A 167 11.01 -5.76 13.01
N ARG A 168 10.40 -5.58 11.83
CA ARG A 168 10.96 -4.74 10.75
C ARG A 168 11.09 -3.29 11.18
N ASP A 169 10.06 -2.73 11.79
CA ASP A 169 10.06 -1.32 12.19
C ASP A 169 11.08 -1.06 13.32
N ARG A 170 11.24 -2.00 14.25
CA ARG A 170 12.31 -1.93 15.27
C ARG A 170 13.70 -2.04 14.66
N TYR A 171 13.89 -2.97 13.72
CA TYR A 171 15.17 -3.12 13.04
C TYR A 171 15.56 -1.83 12.32
N PHE A 172 14.66 -1.27 11.51
CA PHE A 172 14.89 0.03 10.88
C PHE A 172 15.09 1.17 11.89
N GLY A 173 14.31 1.19 12.97
CA GLY A 173 14.51 2.15 14.06
C GLY A 173 15.93 2.08 14.63
N SER A 174 16.45 0.88 14.86
CA SER A 174 17.81 0.66 15.37
C SER A 174 18.91 1.19 14.44
N LEU A 175 18.69 1.15 13.12
CA LEU A 175 19.61 1.74 12.13
C LEU A 175 19.63 3.28 12.18
N ALA A 176 18.52 3.89 12.59
CA ALA A 176 18.34 5.35 12.66
C ALA A 176 18.48 5.93 14.08
N GLY A 177 18.71 5.10 15.10
CA GLY A 177 18.79 5.54 16.49
C GLY A 177 17.44 5.93 17.12
N VAL A 178 16.33 5.38 16.63
CA VAL A 178 14.97 5.60 17.17
C VAL A 178 14.28 4.28 17.51
N ALA A 179 13.16 4.30 18.23
CA ALA A 179 12.48 3.08 18.68
C ALA A 179 11.83 2.30 17.52
N PHE A 180 11.20 3.02 16.59
CA PHE A 180 10.55 2.45 15.41
C PHE A 180 10.73 3.36 14.20
N ALA A 181 11.04 2.78 13.04
CA ALA A 181 11.06 3.50 11.78
C ALA A 181 10.42 2.69 10.65
N GLU A 182 9.67 3.35 9.78
CA GLU A 182 9.21 2.77 8.52
C GLU A 182 10.21 3.05 7.40
N GLY A 183 10.55 2.00 6.64
CA GLY A 183 11.45 2.11 5.49
C GLY A 183 10.71 2.26 4.17
N PHE A 184 11.22 3.14 3.31
CA PHE A 184 10.67 3.40 1.99
C PHE A 184 11.77 3.37 0.93
N VAL A 185 11.45 2.88 -0.27
CA VAL A 185 12.31 3.02 -1.45
C VAL A 185 11.79 4.16 -2.31
N ALA A 186 12.65 5.12 -2.64
CA ALA A 186 12.28 6.23 -3.50
C ALA A 186 12.46 5.84 -4.97
N ARG A 187 11.44 6.07 -5.81
CA ARG A 187 11.57 5.80 -7.26
C ARG A 187 12.60 6.73 -7.92
N GLN A 188 12.70 7.96 -7.45
CA GLN A 188 13.68 8.95 -7.89
C GLN A 188 14.67 9.24 -6.76
N PRO A 189 15.91 9.64 -7.07
CA PRO A 189 16.86 10.10 -6.05
C PRO A 189 16.27 11.20 -5.16
N LEU A 190 16.59 11.13 -3.87
CA LEU A 190 16.21 12.16 -2.90
C LEU A 190 17.25 13.27 -2.87
N LEU A 191 16.82 14.50 -3.09
CA LEU A 191 17.63 15.68 -2.83
C LEU A 191 17.54 16.02 -1.34
N LEU A 192 18.68 15.98 -0.65
CA LEU A 192 18.80 16.36 0.76
C LEU A 192 19.47 17.73 0.86
N PRO A 193 18.71 18.83 1.05
CA PRO A 193 19.30 20.14 1.20
C PRO A 193 20.15 20.20 2.48
N GLY A 194 21.32 20.83 2.40
CA GLY A 194 22.24 20.97 3.54
C GLY A 194 23.10 19.74 3.85
N VAL A 195 23.10 18.74 2.96
CA VAL A 195 24.10 17.67 2.95
C VAL A 195 25.22 18.09 1.99
N LEU A 196 26.28 18.66 2.59
CA LEU A 196 27.41 19.39 1.97
C LEU A 196 27.07 20.80 1.48
#